data_AF-A0A356E1K9-F1
#
_entry.id   AF-A0A356E1K9-F1
#
_cell.length_a   1.000
_cell.length_b   1.000
_cell.length_c   1.000
_cell.angle_alpha   90.00
_cell.angle_beta   90.00
_cell.angle_gamma   90.00
#
_symmetry.space_group_name_H-M   'P 1'
#
loop_
_entity.id
_entity.type
_entity.pdbx_description
1 polymer ?
#
loop_
_entity_poly.entity_id
_entity_poly.type
_entity_poly.pdbx_seq_one_letter_code
_entity_poly.pdbx_strand_id
1 'polypeptide(L)'
;WQFIMGGNWVAHPGSDGVPYRVHIKHSSSELTRDVQDFAVCSEQYYLHVDPAVEVLATTTFPTVDWYHSTNGVVQMPVVWTKKWGYGRVFYNSLGHHDDVFDIPEAWTLMKRGLLWAAEGKRIAQEQGVSIDRFASDRKMF
;
A
#
# COMPACT_ATOMS: atom_id res chain seq x y z
N TRP A 1 -7.58 7.90 -11.12
CA TRP A 1 -6.97 7.83 -9.77
C TRP A 1 -6.10 6.60 -9.58
N GLN A 2 -6.43 5.44 -10.18
CA GLN A 2 -5.62 4.21 -10.11
C GLN A 2 -4.15 4.43 -10.50
N PHE A 3 -3.87 5.23 -11.54
CA PHE A 3 -2.50 5.57 -11.91
C PHE A 3 -1.77 6.38 -10.82
N ILE A 4 -2.47 7.27 -10.11
CA ILE A 4 -1.90 8.02 -8.98
C ILE A 4 -1.60 7.06 -7.82
N MET A 5 -2.56 6.17 -7.51
CA MET A 5 -2.46 5.23 -6.38
C MET A 5 -1.41 4.15 -6.63
N GLY A 6 -1.23 3.70 -7.88
CA GLY A 6 -0.32 2.62 -8.26
C GLY A 6 -0.91 1.22 -8.13
N GLY A 7 -2.23 1.08 -8.08
CA GLY A 7 -2.88 -0.22 -7.99
C GLY A 7 -4.35 -0.21 -8.40
N ASN A 8 -4.91 -1.39 -8.62
CA ASN A 8 -6.31 -1.63 -8.89
C ASN A 8 -6.78 -2.79 -8.02
N TRP A 9 -7.87 -2.59 -7.30
CA TRP A 9 -8.60 -3.69 -6.69
C TRP A 9 -9.20 -4.57 -7.78
N VAL A 10 -9.02 -5.89 -7.67
CA VAL A 10 -9.58 -6.86 -8.61
C VAL A 10 -10.63 -7.72 -7.93
N ALA A 11 -10.30 -8.30 -6.77
CA ALA A 11 -11.19 -9.16 -5.99
C ALA A 11 -10.66 -9.34 -4.56
N HIS A 12 -11.47 -9.90 -3.66
CA HIS A 12 -11.07 -10.34 -2.32
C HIS A 12 -11.55 -11.78 -2.00
N PRO A 13 -11.11 -12.82 -2.73
CA PRO A 13 -11.55 -14.19 -2.51
C PRO A 13 -11.48 -14.62 -1.04
N GLY A 14 -12.56 -15.22 -0.54
CA GLY A 14 -12.77 -15.46 0.89
C GLY A 14 -13.65 -14.41 1.56
N SER A 15 -13.81 -13.23 0.95
CA SER A 15 -14.47 -12.06 1.53
C SER A 15 -13.81 -11.71 2.87
N ASP A 16 -14.60 -11.34 3.87
CA ASP A 16 -14.12 -11.00 5.20
C ASP A 16 -13.84 -12.24 6.09
N GLY A 17 -13.11 -12.07 7.19
CA GLY A 17 -12.80 -13.12 8.15
C GLY A 17 -11.70 -14.08 7.67
N VAL A 18 -10.89 -13.66 6.70
CA VAL A 18 -9.78 -14.46 6.17
C VAL A 18 -8.54 -14.25 7.04
N PRO A 19 -7.98 -15.30 7.67
CA PRO A 19 -6.73 -15.20 8.40
C PRO A 19 -5.54 -15.18 7.44
N TYR A 20 -4.69 -14.16 7.54
CA TYR A 20 -3.45 -14.09 6.78
C TYR A 20 -2.34 -13.41 7.58
N ARG A 21 -1.10 -13.58 7.11
CA ARG A 21 0.08 -12.92 7.68
C ARG A 21 0.51 -11.77 6.79
N VAL A 22 0.82 -10.64 7.41
CA VAL A 22 1.50 -9.51 6.78
C VAL A 22 3.00 -9.66 7.00
N HIS A 23 3.73 -9.63 5.89
CA HIS A 23 5.18 -9.70 5.82
C HIS A 23 5.75 -8.31 5.57
N ILE A 24 6.52 -7.78 6.50
CA ILE A 24 7.15 -6.48 6.38
C ILE A 24 8.39 -6.61 5.50
N LYS A 25 8.49 -5.77 4.46
CA LYS A 25 9.74 -5.62 3.73
C LYS A 25 10.65 -4.69 4.52
N HIS A 26 11.71 -5.25 5.08
CA HIS A 26 12.80 -4.47 5.64
C HIS A 26 13.54 -3.74 4.51
N SER A 27 13.34 -2.44 4.44
CA SER A 27 14.00 -1.53 3.50
C SER A 27 14.59 -0.34 4.24
N SER A 28 15.18 0.60 3.52
CA SER A 28 15.60 1.90 4.07
C SER A 28 14.43 2.83 4.39
N SER A 29 13.18 2.40 4.17
CA SER A 29 12.00 3.20 4.47
C SER A 29 11.75 3.27 5.97
N GLU A 30 11.71 4.49 6.49
CA GLU A 30 11.37 4.78 7.89
C GLU A 30 9.96 4.35 8.28
N LEU A 31 9.07 4.15 7.29
CA LEU A 31 7.69 3.77 7.52
C LEU A 31 7.58 2.39 8.19
N THR A 32 8.45 1.45 7.84
CA THR A 32 8.46 0.08 8.36
C THR A 32 9.51 -0.16 9.44
N ARG A 33 10.25 0.87 9.86
CA ARG A 33 11.29 0.75 10.89
C ARG A 33 10.72 0.15 12.18
N ASP A 34 11.35 -0.91 12.69
CA ASP A 34 10.96 -1.64 13.91
C ASP A 34 9.56 -2.28 13.87
N VAL A 35 8.90 -2.34 12.70
CA VAL A 35 7.64 -3.07 12.52
C VAL A 35 7.96 -4.52 12.17
N GLN A 36 7.38 -5.46 12.93
CA GLN A 36 7.54 -6.89 12.71
C GLN A 36 6.40 -7.46 11.85
N ASP A 37 6.59 -8.67 11.33
CA ASP A 37 5.52 -9.44 10.71
C ASP A 37 4.41 -9.76 11.73
N PHE A 38 3.15 -9.57 11.34
CA PHE A 38 1.98 -9.79 12.19
C PHE A 38 0.88 -10.57 11.49
N ALA A 39 0.02 -11.22 12.29
CA ALA A 39 -1.17 -11.89 11.79
C ALA A 39 -2.37 -10.93 11.83
N VAL A 40 -3.30 -11.10 10.90
CA VAL A 40 -4.56 -10.35 10.84
C VAL A 40 -5.66 -11.24 10.30
N CYS A 41 -6.90 -10.96 10.67
CA CYS A 41 -8.09 -11.60 10.15
C CYS A 41 -9.02 -10.51 9.59
N SER A 42 -9.21 -10.46 8.27
CA SER A 42 -9.91 -9.39 7.55
C SER A 42 -10.12 -9.82 6.09
N GLU A 43 -10.72 -8.97 5.24
CA GLU A 43 -10.59 -9.12 3.79
C GLU A 43 -9.12 -9.12 3.30
N GLN A 44 -8.79 -10.06 2.40
CA GLN A 44 -7.48 -10.13 1.73
C GLN A 44 -7.63 -9.78 0.24
N TYR A 45 -6.97 -8.72 -0.22
CA TYR A 45 -7.14 -8.22 -1.60
C TYR A 45 -6.20 -8.88 -2.60
N TYR A 46 -6.74 -9.20 -3.77
CA TYR A 46 -5.99 -9.45 -5.00
C TYR A 46 -5.95 -8.17 -5.84
N LEU A 47 -4.75 -7.75 -6.24
CA LEU A 47 -4.51 -6.45 -6.85
C LEU A 47 -3.75 -6.60 -8.19
N HIS A 48 -4.06 -5.72 -9.13
CA HIS A 48 -3.12 -5.40 -10.21
C HIS A 48 -2.31 -4.18 -9.80
N VAL A 49 -0.99 -4.30 -9.78
CA VAL A 49 -0.10 -3.30 -9.16
C VAL A 49 0.82 -2.69 -10.22
N ASP A 50 1.01 -1.38 -10.15
CA ASP A 50 1.97 -0.66 -10.98
C ASP A 50 3.40 -1.04 -10.57
N PRO A 51 4.29 -1.45 -11.50
CA PRO A 51 5.66 -1.82 -11.17
C PRO A 51 6.48 -0.69 -10.54
N ALA A 52 6.04 0.56 -10.64
CA ALA A 52 6.71 1.72 -10.06
C ALA A 52 6.41 1.94 -8.56
N VAL A 53 5.56 1.15 -7.91
CA VAL A 53 5.34 1.28 -6.46
C VAL A 53 6.52 0.72 -5.67
N GLU A 54 6.82 1.36 -4.55
CA GLU A 54 7.75 0.82 -3.57
C GLU A 54 6.96 0.01 -2.54
N VAL A 55 7.01 -1.32 -2.68
CA VAL A 55 6.31 -2.23 -1.77
C VAL A 55 6.99 -2.26 -0.40
N LEU A 56 6.21 -1.99 0.65
CA LEU A 56 6.66 -1.94 2.05
C LEU A 56 6.20 -3.14 2.87
N ALA A 57 5.09 -3.78 2.48
CA ALA A 57 4.64 -5.03 3.07
C ALA A 57 3.85 -5.86 2.05
N THR A 58 3.92 -7.18 2.19
CA THR A 58 3.19 -8.16 1.37
C THR A 58 2.38 -9.12 2.23
N THR A 59 1.52 -9.89 1.58
CA THR A 59 0.89 -11.08 2.15
C THR A 59 1.01 -12.23 1.14
N THR A 60 0.91 -13.46 1.63
CA THR A 60 0.90 -14.64 0.77
C THR A 60 -0.51 -14.86 0.23
N PHE A 61 -0.66 -15.00 -1.09
CA PHE A 61 -1.95 -15.19 -1.76
C PHE A 61 -1.85 -16.34 -2.79
N PRO A 62 -2.88 -17.19 -2.97
CA PRO A 62 -4.14 -17.20 -2.24
C PRO A 62 -4.04 -17.87 -0.86
N THR A 63 -4.93 -17.48 0.04
CA THR A 63 -5.20 -18.17 1.32
C THR A 63 -6.49 -19.00 1.29
N VAL A 64 -7.32 -18.79 0.26
CA VAL A 64 -8.57 -19.49 0.02
C VAL A 64 -8.54 -20.14 -1.36
N ASP A 65 -8.89 -21.43 -1.43
CA ASP A 65 -8.92 -22.17 -2.70
C ASP A 65 -10.10 -21.74 -3.58
N TRP A 66 -9.80 -21.36 -4.82
CA TRP A 66 -10.79 -21.02 -5.86
C TRP A 66 -10.18 -21.14 -7.26
N TYR A 67 -10.92 -20.77 -8.32
CA TYR A 67 -10.47 -20.85 -9.71
C TYR A 67 -9.13 -20.15 -10.00
N HIS A 68 -8.77 -19.11 -9.25
CA HIS A 68 -7.50 -18.39 -9.45
C HIS A 68 -6.28 -19.10 -8.83
N SER A 69 -6.50 -20.08 -7.94
CA SER A 69 -5.44 -20.75 -7.18
C SER A 69 -4.52 -21.62 -8.04
N THR A 70 -4.94 -21.99 -9.25
CA THR A 70 -4.12 -22.76 -10.21
C THR A 70 -2.86 -22.02 -10.67
N ASN A 71 -2.79 -20.70 -10.47
CA ASN A 71 -1.63 -19.88 -10.81
C ASN A 71 -0.49 -19.99 -9.78
N GLY A 72 -0.71 -20.69 -8.67
CA GLY A 72 0.25 -20.84 -7.59
C GLY A 72 0.27 -19.67 -6.61
N VAL A 73 1.24 -19.72 -5.69
CA VAL A 73 1.36 -18.78 -4.58
C VAL A 73 2.20 -17.57 -4.98
N VAL A 74 1.71 -16.37 -4.66
CA VAL A 74 2.37 -15.08 -4.91
C VAL A 74 2.46 -14.24 -3.63
N GLN A 75 3.38 -13.28 -3.63
CA GLN A 75 3.46 -12.23 -2.61
C GLN A 75 2.67 -11.00 -3.09
N MET A 76 1.48 -10.80 -2.55
CA MET A 76 0.60 -9.69 -2.91
C MET A 76 0.90 -8.46 -2.04
N PRO A 77 1.15 -7.27 -2.59
CA PRO A 77 1.37 -6.05 -1.81
C PRO A 77 0.16 -5.66 -0.95
N VAL A 78 0.41 -5.27 0.30
CA VAL A 78 -0.62 -4.73 1.23
C VAL A 78 -0.34 -3.31 1.67
N VAL A 79 0.94 -2.89 1.65
CA VAL A 79 1.37 -1.52 1.94
C VAL A 79 2.42 -1.11 0.92
N TRP A 80 2.27 0.09 0.33
CA TRP A 80 3.28 0.65 -0.57
C TRP A 80 3.28 2.18 -0.58
N THR A 81 4.37 2.72 -1.10
CA THR A 81 4.51 4.15 -1.43
C THR A 81 4.60 4.36 -2.94
N LYS A 82 4.10 5.51 -3.39
CA LYS A 82 4.29 6.02 -4.75
C LYS A 82 4.45 7.54 -4.72
N LYS A 83 4.98 8.11 -5.80
CA LYS A 83 5.04 9.57 -6.01
C LYS A 83 4.10 9.98 -7.14
N TRP A 84 3.55 11.18 -7.03
CA TRP A 84 2.80 11.82 -8.11
C TRP A 84 3.18 13.30 -8.18
N GLY A 85 4.06 13.65 -9.12
CA GLY A 85 4.80 14.92 -9.07
C GLY A 85 5.57 15.03 -7.76
N TYR A 86 5.36 16.12 -7.00
CA TYR A 86 5.89 16.28 -5.64
C TYR A 86 5.01 15.63 -4.55
N GLY A 87 3.84 15.13 -4.92
CA GLY A 87 2.93 14.44 -4.02
C GLY A 87 3.47 13.11 -3.53
N ARG A 88 3.12 12.78 -2.29
CA ARG A 88 3.45 11.52 -1.62
C ARG A 88 2.17 10.69 -1.52
N VAL A 89 2.19 9.50 -2.09
CA VAL A 89 1.07 8.56 -2.07
C VAL A 89 1.46 7.39 -1.17
N PHE A 90 0.63 7.10 -0.19
CA PHE A 90 0.76 5.96 0.70
C PHE A 90 -0.52 5.13 0.61
N TYR A 91 -0.38 3.85 0.29
CA TYR A 91 -1.48 2.90 0.28
C TYR A 91 -1.29 1.90 1.40
N ASN A 92 -2.39 1.57 2.08
CA ASN A 92 -2.48 0.52 3.07
C ASN A 92 -3.87 -0.13 2.96
N SER A 93 -3.93 -1.43 2.70
CA SER A 93 -5.20 -2.16 2.55
C SER A 93 -5.82 -2.58 3.89
N LEU A 94 -5.13 -2.40 5.02
CA LEU A 94 -5.60 -2.82 6.34
C LEU A 94 -6.68 -1.87 6.88
N GLY A 95 -7.72 -2.44 7.49
CA GLY A 95 -8.77 -1.69 8.17
C GLY A 95 -10.18 -1.88 7.62
N HIS A 96 -10.57 -3.11 7.22
CA HIS A 96 -11.97 -3.44 6.93
C HIS A 96 -12.85 -3.24 8.18
N HIS A 97 -12.28 -3.54 9.35
CA HIS A 97 -12.81 -3.25 10.68
C HIS A 97 -11.85 -2.33 11.45
N ASP A 98 -12.36 -1.66 12.48
CA ASP A 98 -11.57 -0.77 13.34
C ASP A 98 -10.67 -1.54 14.32
N ASP A 99 -11.09 -2.71 14.78
CA ASP A 99 -10.32 -3.62 15.65
C ASP A 99 -9.01 -4.11 15.03
N VAL A 100 -8.85 -4.04 13.70
CA VAL A 100 -7.56 -4.28 13.01
C VAL A 100 -6.46 -3.35 13.56
N PHE A 101 -6.83 -2.15 14.03
CA PHE A 101 -5.89 -1.21 14.62
C PHE A 101 -5.61 -1.43 16.11
N ASP A 102 -6.22 -2.44 16.75
CA ASP A 102 -5.75 -2.95 18.03
C ASP A 102 -4.43 -3.72 17.88
N ILE A 103 -4.08 -4.15 16.65
CA ILE A 103 -2.76 -4.68 16.31
C ILE A 103 -1.75 -3.53 16.26
N PRO A 104 -0.75 -3.47 17.17
CA PRO A 104 0.16 -2.34 17.28
C PRO A 104 0.94 -2.03 15.99
N GLU A 105 1.32 -3.07 15.23
CA GLU A 105 2.02 -2.96 13.96
C GLU A 105 1.14 -2.32 12.89
N ALA A 106 -0.12 -2.75 12.76
CA ALA A 106 -1.08 -2.19 11.81
C ALA A 106 -1.36 -0.72 12.10
N TRP A 107 -1.57 -0.38 13.37
CA TRP A 107 -1.75 1.01 13.81
C TRP A 107 -0.51 1.87 13.53
N THR A 108 0.68 1.34 13.81
CA THR A 108 1.94 2.04 13.56
C THR A 108 2.11 2.36 12.07
N LEU A 109 1.84 1.39 11.19
CA LEU A 109 1.89 1.59 9.74
C LEU A 109 0.88 2.65 9.28
N MET A 110 -0.36 2.58 9.75
CA MET A 110 -1.40 3.54 9.39
C MET A 110 -1.02 4.96 9.82
N LYS A 111 -0.64 5.15 11.08
CA LYS A 111 -0.24 6.46 11.63
C LYS A 111 0.96 7.05 10.89
N ARG A 112 2.03 6.27 10.69
CA ARG A 112 3.25 6.75 10.02
C ARG A 112 2.98 7.10 8.57
N GLY A 113 2.23 6.27 7.85
CA GLY A 113 1.89 6.50 6.45
C GLY A 113 1.08 7.77 6.22
N LEU A 114 0.05 8.00 7.04
CA LEU A 114 -0.77 9.22 6.98
C LEU A 114 0.06 10.48 7.22
N LEU A 115 0.90 10.48 8.26
CA LEU A 115 1.78 11.61 8.57
C LEU A 115 2.80 11.86 7.45
N TRP A 116 3.41 10.81 6.92
CA TRP A 116 4.38 10.90 5.83
C TRP A 116 3.78 11.46 4.53
N ALA A 117 2.55 11.05 4.20
CA ALA A 117 1.83 11.56 3.05
C ALA A 117 1.48 13.05 3.22
N ALA A 118 0.97 13.43 4.40
CA ALA A 118 0.61 14.82 4.73
C ALA A 118 1.81 15.78 4.67
N GLU A 119 3.01 15.31 5.01
CA GLU A 119 4.25 16.10 4.97
C GLU A 119 4.64 16.57 3.55
N GLY A 120 4.13 15.92 2.50
CA GLY A 120 4.51 16.20 1.11
C GLY A 120 4.33 17.66 0.71
N LYS A 121 3.24 18.31 1.14
CA LYS A 121 2.97 19.73 0.84
C LYS A 121 4.02 20.64 1.49
N ARG A 122 4.31 20.45 2.77
CA ARG A 122 5.28 21.24 3.53
C ARG A 122 6.65 21.18 2.88
N ILE A 123 7.10 19.97 2.52
CA ILE A 123 8.40 19.77 1.86
C ILE A 123 8.47 20.45 0.50
N ALA A 124 7.41 20.36 -0.30
CA ALA A 124 7.38 21.05 -1.60
C ALA A 124 7.50 22.58 -1.45
N GLN A 125 6.84 23.15 -0.43
CA GLN A 125 6.93 24.58 -0.12
C GLN A 125 8.33 24.99 0.35
N GLU A 126 8.92 24.24 1.27
CA GLU A 126 10.28 24.51 1.79
C GLU A 126 11.36 24.41 0.72
N GLN A 127 11.19 23.51 -0.25
CA GLN A 127 12.09 23.37 -1.39
C GLN A 127 11.85 24.41 -2.49
N GLY A 128 10.80 25.22 -2.38
CA GLY A 128 10.46 26.23 -3.38
C GLY A 128 10.15 25.64 -4.77
N VAL A 129 9.67 24.40 -4.83
CA VAL A 129 9.44 23.71 -6.10
C VAL A 129 8.09 24.08 -6.72
N SER A 130 8.06 24.27 -8.04
CA SER A 130 6.84 24.57 -8.80
C SER A 130 6.34 23.35 -9.59
N ILE A 131 5.02 23.16 -9.63
CA ILE A 131 4.35 22.13 -10.45
C ILE A 131 4.61 22.32 -11.95
N ASP A 132 5.00 23.51 -12.38
CA ASP A 132 5.32 23.83 -13.78
C ASP A 132 6.45 22.95 -14.33
N ARG A 133 7.30 22.38 -13.45
CA ARG A 133 8.28 21.36 -13.83
C ARG A 133 7.66 20.19 -14.61
N PHE A 134 6.43 19.83 -14.29
CA PHE A 134 5.72 18.69 -14.89
C PHE A 134 4.75 19.12 -16.00
N ALA A 135 4.71 20.41 -16.34
CA ALA A 135 3.87 20.90 -17.44
C ALA A 135 4.29 20.26 -18.76
N SER A 136 3.31 19.85 -19.56
CA SER A 136 3.54 19.27 -20.87
C SER A 136 2.40 19.67 -21.80
N ASP A 137 2.76 19.97 -23.05
CA ASP A 137 1.88 20.22 -24.18
C ASP A 137 1.32 18.93 -24.80
N ARG A 138 1.82 17.76 -24.37
CA ARG A 138 1.35 16.47 -24.85
C ARG A 138 0.06 16.05 -24.16
N LYS A 139 -0.79 15.35 -24.92
CA LYS A 139 -1.98 14.68 -24.39
C LYS A 139 -1.55 13.52 -23.49
N MET A 140 -2.03 13.51 -22.25
CA MET A 140 -1.69 12.48 -21.25
C MET A 140 -2.66 11.29 -21.26
N PHE A 141 -3.80 11.43 -21.95
CA PHE A 141 -4.88 10.44 -22.12
C PHE A 141 -5.84 10.94 -23.20
#